data_AF-A0A0D0G0E3-F1
#
_entry.id   AF-A0A0D0G0E3-F1
#
_cell.length_a   1.000
_cell.length_b   1.000
_cell.length_c   1.000
_cell.angle_alpha   90.00
_cell.angle_beta   90.00
_cell.angle_gamma   90.00
#
_symmetry.space_group_name_H-M   'P 1'
#
loop_
_entity.id
_entity.type
_entity.pdbx_description
1 polymer ?
#
loop_
_entity_poly.entity_id
_entity_poly.type
_entity_poly.pdbx_seq_one_letter_code
_entity_poly.pdbx_strand_id
1 'polypeptide(L)'
;MGYGSYHQKIAVDNQQTLNLSKIILKVNSKDLREVVISAKKKLIVQKPDRIIMNVDQSILAAGNDLFSILAMAPSLQVTNGQVRMLGKSNVLIILDGKRLPGTSLESILSAIPGDLIDRIEIITNPSSKYDANASGGVIEIYTKKKQNSRMVCFCGRKWQCREA
;
A
#
# COMPACT_ATOMS: atom_id res chain seq x y z
N MET A 1 -31.96 -18.40 -1.07
CA MET A 1 -31.70 -19.63 -0.31
C MET A 1 -32.87 -20.56 -0.53
N GLY A 2 -32.64 -21.77 -1.04
CA GLY A 2 -33.74 -22.69 -1.36
C GLY A 2 -33.25 -24.10 -1.61
N TYR A 3 -34.17 -25.00 -1.91
CA TYR A 3 -33.87 -26.39 -2.28
C TYR A 3 -33.82 -26.51 -3.81
N GLY A 4 -32.95 -27.39 -4.32
CA GLY A 4 -32.95 -27.73 -5.75
C GLY A 4 -34.22 -28.49 -6.13
N SER A 5 -34.77 -28.22 -7.32
CA SER A 5 -35.94 -28.93 -7.84
C SER A 5 -35.64 -30.43 -7.92
N TYR A 6 -36.47 -31.25 -7.26
CA TYR A 6 -36.37 -32.70 -7.26
C TYR A 6 -37.58 -33.30 -7.98
N HIS A 7 -37.32 -34.11 -9.01
CA HIS A 7 -38.37 -34.82 -9.74
C HIS A 7 -38.08 -36.33 -9.69
N GLN A 8 -39.06 -37.12 -9.27
CA GLN A 8 -39.01 -38.57 -9.31
C GLN A 8 -40.20 -39.07 -10.13
N LYS A 9 -39.93 -39.83 -11.20
CA LYS A 9 -40.97 -40.51 -11.97
C LYS A 9 -41.42 -41.74 -11.18
N ILE A 10 -42.73 -41.88 -10.99
CA ILE A 10 -43.35 -43.00 -10.29
C ILE A 10 -44.28 -43.71 -11.26
N ALA A 11 -44.14 -45.03 -11.39
CA ALA A 11 -45.09 -45.88 -12.09
C ALA A 11 -46.10 -46.41 -11.06
N VAL A 12 -47.39 -46.19 -11.31
CA VAL A 12 -48.48 -46.63 -10.43
C VAL A 12 -49.17 -47.81 -11.11
N ASP A 13 -49.15 -48.97 -10.46
CA ASP A 13 -49.93 -50.14 -10.86
C ASP A 13 -51.09 -50.32 -9.87
N ASN A 14 -52.26 -50.71 -10.38
CA ASN A 14 -53.52 -50.66 -9.66
C ASN A 14 -53.50 -51.59 -8.43
N GLN A 15 -53.74 -50.99 -7.25
CA GLN A 15 -54.06 -51.62 -5.96
C GLN A 15 -52.94 -51.95 -4.96
N GLN A 16 -51.83 -51.21 -4.91
CA GLN A 16 -50.95 -51.24 -3.72
C GLN A 16 -50.59 -49.84 -3.22
N THR A 17 -50.65 -49.65 -1.89
CA THR A 17 -50.26 -48.41 -1.23
C THR A 17 -48.76 -48.18 -1.43
N LEU A 18 -48.41 -47.25 -2.32
CA LEU A 18 -47.03 -46.91 -2.61
C LEU A 18 -46.46 -45.99 -1.51
N ASN A 19 -45.60 -46.55 -0.64
CA ASN A 19 -44.92 -45.77 0.38
C ASN A 19 -43.69 -45.07 -0.22
N LEU A 20 -43.82 -43.77 -0.43
CA LEU A 20 -42.70 -42.91 -0.82
C LEU A 20 -41.92 -42.56 0.45
N SER A 21 -40.85 -43.32 0.70
CA SER A 21 -39.90 -43.08 1.78
C SER A 21 -39.37 -41.64 1.81
N LYS A 22 -38.77 -41.25 2.93
CA LYS A 22 -38.32 -39.87 3.19
C LYS A 22 -37.47 -39.28 2.05
N ILE A 23 -38.01 -38.27 1.35
CA ILE A 23 -37.31 -37.55 0.27
C ILE A 23 -36.40 -36.49 0.90
N ILE A 24 -35.08 -36.60 0.69
CA ILE A 24 -34.08 -35.66 1.18
C ILE A 24 -33.73 -34.67 0.06
N LEU A 25 -34.14 -33.41 0.22
CA LEU A 25 -33.86 -32.35 -0.75
C LEU A 25 -32.45 -31.76 -0.53
N LYS A 26 -31.69 -31.58 -1.61
CA LYS A 26 -30.39 -30.89 -1.56
C LYS A 26 -30.61 -29.38 -1.50
N VAL A 27 -30.04 -28.74 -0.48
CA VAL A 27 -30.03 -27.28 -0.34
C VAL A 27 -29.14 -26.70 -1.43
N ASN A 28 -29.67 -25.74 -2.19
CA ASN A 28 -28.94 -24.99 -3.20
C ASN A 28 -28.47 -23.67 -2.58
N SER A 29 -27.27 -23.71 -1.99
CA SER A 29 -26.56 -22.51 -1.53
C SER A 29 -25.76 -21.95 -2.70
N LYS A 30 -26.25 -20.88 -3.32
CA LYS A 30 -25.42 -20.04 -4.20
C LYS A 30 -24.56 -19.16 -3.31
N ASP A 31 -23.26 -19.44 -3.27
CA ASP A 31 -22.30 -18.55 -2.63
C ASP A 31 -22.19 -17.26 -3.46
N LEU A 32 -22.33 -16.13 -2.78
CA LEU A 32 -22.21 -14.81 -3.40
C LEU A 32 -20.76 -14.57 -3.77
N ARG A 33 -20.52 -14.22 -5.04
CA ARG A 33 -19.18 -13.87 -5.53
C ARG A 33 -18.79 -12.54 -4.88
N GLU A 34 -17.71 -12.56 -4.11
CA GLU A 34 -17.16 -11.38 -3.46
C GLU A 34 -16.70 -10.36 -4.52
N VAL A 35 -17.12 -9.11 -4.38
CA VAL A 35 -16.71 -8.02 -5.27
C VAL A 35 -15.43 -7.40 -4.69
N VAL A 36 -14.30 -7.71 -5.31
CA VAL A 36 -13.01 -7.11 -4.93
C VAL A 36 -12.93 -5.70 -5.51
N ILE A 37 -13.18 -4.69 -4.67
CA ILE A 37 -12.98 -3.29 -5.06
C ILE A 37 -11.49 -2.99 -5.03
N SER A 38 -10.82 -3.06 -6.19
CA SER A 38 -9.43 -2.65 -6.34
C SER A 38 -9.35 -1.13 -6.55
N ALA A 39 -9.31 -0.36 -5.47
CA ALA A 39 -9.12 1.10 -5.55
C ALA A 39 -7.63 1.44 -5.78
N LYS A 40 -7.33 2.21 -6.84
CA LYS A 40 -6.00 2.79 -7.05
C LYS A 40 -5.76 3.90 -6.02
N LYS A 41 -4.58 3.94 -5.38
CA LYS A 41 -4.25 5.04 -4.45
C LYS A 41 -4.13 6.35 -5.24
N LYS A 42 -4.68 7.43 -4.70
CA LYS A 42 -4.53 8.77 -5.31
C LYS A 42 -3.07 9.22 -5.21
N LEU A 43 -2.55 9.82 -6.28
CA LEU A 43 -1.18 10.34 -6.32
C LEU A 43 -0.93 11.40 -5.24
N ILE A 44 -1.88 12.33 -5.07
CA ILE A 44 -1.80 13.39 -4.05
C ILE A 44 -3.06 13.33 -3.19
N VAL A 45 -2.86 13.37 -1.88
CA VAL A 45 -3.92 13.47 -0.86
C VAL A 45 -3.59 14.67 0.02
N GLN A 46 -4.41 15.71 -0.07
CA GLN A 46 -4.30 16.86 0.81
C GLN A 46 -5.08 16.59 2.11
N LYS A 47 -4.41 16.79 3.23
CA LYS A 47 -4.99 16.82 4.57
C LYS A 47 -4.82 18.22 5.15
N PRO A 48 -5.56 18.58 6.22
CA PRO A 48 -5.44 19.91 6.84
C PRO A 48 -4.02 20.23 7.36
N ASP A 49 -3.28 19.22 7.81
CA ASP A 49 -1.95 19.33 8.42
C ASP A 49 -0.79 18.95 7.50
N ARG A 50 -1.06 18.17 6.44
CA ARG A 50 -0.04 17.60 5.56
C ARG A 50 -0.54 17.31 4.14
N ILE A 51 0.39 17.26 3.20
CA ILE A 51 0.17 16.76 1.84
C ILE A 51 0.88 15.41 1.72
N ILE A 52 0.15 14.37 1.34
CA ILE A 52 0.70 13.03 1.11
C ILE A 52 0.79 12.81 -0.39
N MET A 53 2.00 12.57 -0.88
CA MET A 53 2.27 12.21 -2.25
C MET A 53 2.66 10.73 -2.31
N ASN A 54 1.80 9.90 -2.92
CA ASN A 54 2.03 8.46 -3.07
C ASN A 54 2.82 8.22 -4.37
N VAL A 55 4.08 7.82 -4.21
CA VAL A 55 5.03 7.66 -5.32
C VAL A 55 5.01 6.22 -5.85
N ASP A 56 4.74 5.23 -5.00
CA ASP A 56 4.76 3.79 -5.31
C ASP A 56 4.01 3.38 -6.59
N GLN A 57 2.86 4.00 -6.84
CA GLN A 57 1.95 3.66 -7.95
C GLN A 57 1.95 4.72 -9.07
N SER A 58 2.90 5.66 -9.02
CA SER A 58 2.97 6.80 -9.94
C SER A 58 3.97 6.56 -11.06
N ILE A 59 3.70 7.17 -12.22
CA ILE A 59 4.66 7.28 -13.32
C ILE A 59 5.92 8.05 -12.86
N LEU A 60 5.78 8.90 -11.84
CA LEU A 60 6.89 9.67 -11.27
C LEU A 60 7.97 8.80 -10.62
N ALA A 61 7.63 7.60 -10.12
CA ALA A 61 8.61 6.68 -9.56
C ALA A 61 9.55 6.11 -10.64
N ALA A 62 9.00 5.85 -11.83
CA ALA A 62 9.74 5.24 -12.92
C ALA A 62 10.61 6.29 -13.62
N GLY A 63 11.92 6.19 -13.43
CA GLY A 63 12.91 6.99 -14.16
C GLY A 63 13.24 8.37 -13.57
N ASN A 64 12.79 8.69 -12.36
CA ASN A 64 13.23 9.88 -11.63
C ASN A 64 13.87 9.51 -10.29
N ASP A 65 14.81 10.35 -9.85
CA ASP A 65 15.39 10.28 -8.51
C ASP A 65 14.53 11.05 -7.49
N LEU A 66 14.69 10.75 -6.20
CA LEU A 66 13.94 11.41 -5.13
C LEU A 66 14.11 12.94 -5.17
N PHE A 67 15.29 13.45 -5.53
CA PHE A 67 15.51 14.90 -5.68
C PHE A 67 14.59 15.52 -6.75
N SER A 68 14.51 14.90 -7.92
CA SER A 68 13.63 15.33 -9.02
C SER A 68 12.16 15.21 -8.65
N ILE A 69 11.78 14.14 -7.94
CA ILE A 69 10.41 13.94 -7.46
C ILE A 69 10.01 15.02 -6.46
N LEU A 70 10.91 15.42 -5.56
CA LEU A 70 10.69 16.53 -4.62
C LEU A 70 10.55 17.87 -5.32
N ALA A 71 11.27 18.10 -6.44
CA ALA A 71 11.12 19.31 -7.24
C ALA A 71 9.75 19.42 -7.92
N MET A 72 9.09 18.28 -8.20
CA MET A 72 7.74 18.22 -8.75
C MET A 72 6.65 18.27 -7.67
N ALA A 73 7.02 18.14 -6.39
CA ALA A 73 6.06 18.08 -5.31
C ALA A 73 5.44 19.46 -5.04
N PRO A 74 4.12 19.52 -4.75
CA PRO A 74 3.46 20.77 -4.44
C PRO A 74 4.04 21.37 -3.14
N SER A 75 4.11 22.70 -3.08
CA SER A 75 4.61 23.46 -1.92
C SER A 75 6.10 23.35 -1.63
N LEU A 76 6.87 22.60 -2.42
CA LEU A 76 8.32 22.54 -2.38
C LEU A 76 8.95 23.35 -3.52
N GLN A 77 10.12 23.90 -3.26
CA GLN A 77 10.97 24.56 -4.22
C GLN A 77 12.39 24.05 -4.02
N VAL A 78 12.98 23.52 -5.07
CA VAL A 78 14.35 23.00 -5.05
C VAL A 78 15.20 23.93 -5.90
N THR A 79 16.17 24.60 -5.28
CA THR A 79 17.06 25.55 -5.97
C THR A 79 18.48 25.38 -5.46
N ASN A 80 19.42 25.16 -6.37
CA ASN A 80 20.86 25.04 -6.07
C ASN A 80 21.16 24.07 -4.90
N GLY A 81 20.57 22.87 -4.94
CA GLY A 81 20.77 21.84 -3.92
C GLY A 81 20.05 22.08 -2.58
N GLN A 82 19.35 23.21 -2.43
CA GLN A 82 18.56 23.52 -1.24
C GLN A 82 17.07 23.25 -1.47
N VAL A 83 16.45 22.55 -0.52
CA VAL A 83 15.00 22.34 -0.49
C VAL A 83 14.37 23.42 0.38
N ARG A 84 13.45 24.17 -0.19
CA ARG A 84 12.65 25.20 0.49
C ARG A 84 11.19 24.80 0.45
N MET A 85 10.46 25.14 1.49
CA MET A 85 9.01 24.92 1.56
C MET A 85 8.33 26.26 1.82
N LEU A 86 7.40 26.64 0.95
CA LEU A 86 6.64 27.91 1.08
C LEU A 86 7.55 29.15 1.34
N GLY A 87 8.72 29.21 0.69
CA GLY A 87 9.69 30.31 0.85
C GLY A 87 10.57 30.24 2.10
N LYS A 88 10.35 29.27 3.00
CA LYS A 88 11.21 29.03 4.17
C LYS A 88 12.29 28.01 3.83
N SER A 89 13.54 28.31 4.19
CA SER A 89 14.70 27.43 3.98
C SER A 89 14.96 26.44 5.12
N ASN A 90 14.37 26.68 6.30
CA ASN A 90 14.62 25.87 7.48
C ASN A 90 13.68 24.65 7.55
N VAL A 91 13.87 23.70 6.64
CA VAL A 91 13.06 22.49 6.51
C VAL A 91 13.78 21.28 7.11
N LEU A 92 13.07 20.51 7.94
CA LEU A 92 13.59 19.26 8.48
C LEU A 92 13.24 18.10 7.53
N ILE A 93 14.25 17.35 7.09
CA ILE A 93 14.06 16.22 6.19
C ILE A 93 14.37 14.92 6.92
N ILE A 94 13.41 14.00 6.88
CA ILE A 94 13.46 12.72 7.58
C ILE A 94 13.29 11.61 6.54
N LEU A 95 14.24 10.68 6.50
CA LEU A 95 14.20 9.49 5.68
C LEU A 95 14.05 8.27 6.59
N ASP A 96 12.91 7.56 6.50
CA ASP A 96 12.60 6.38 7.33
C ASP A 96 12.87 6.59 8.84
N GLY A 97 12.50 7.76 9.36
CA GLY A 97 12.69 8.15 10.76
C GLY A 97 14.08 8.70 11.11
N LYS A 98 15.03 8.74 10.16
CA LYS A 98 16.36 9.33 10.36
C LYS A 98 16.44 10.74 9.81
N ARG A 99 16.92 11.69 10.61
CA ARG A 99 17.14 13.08 10.18
C ARG A 99 18.35 13.15 9.26
N LEU A 100 18.20 13.81 8.11
CA LEU A 100 19.30 14.04 7.18
C LEU A 100 20.03 15.36 7.53
N PRO A 101 21.37 15.39 7.52
CA PRO A 101 22.13 16.62 7.70
C PRO A 101 22.01 17.54 6.47
N GLY A 102 21.90 18.85 6.70
CA GLY A 102 21.65 19.83 5.64
C GLY A 102 22.83 20.10 4.69
N THR A 103 24.04 19.62 4.98
CA THR A 103 25.27 19.94 4.22
C THR A 103 25.47 19.11 2.96
N SER A 104 24.78 17.98 2.81
CA SER A 104 24.96 17.02 1.71
C SER A 104 23.64 16.42 1.25
N LEU A 105 22.58 17.22 1.32
CA LEU A 105 21.22 16.78 1.08
C LEU A 105 20.98 16.35 -0.37
N GLU A 106 21.50 17.12 -1.33
CA GLU A 106 21.38 16.84 -2.76
C GLU A 106 21.95 15.47 -3.13
N SER A 107 23.19 15.17 -2.72
CA SER A 107 23.83 13.88 -3.03
C SER A 107 23.10 12.68 -2.44
N ILE A 108 22.52 12.83 -1.24
CA ILE A 108 21.76 11.76 -0.58
C ILE A 108 20.42 11.53 -1.27
N LEU A 109 19.71 12.61 -1.61
CA LEU A 109 18.41 12.51 -2.26
C LEU A 109 18.54 12.02 -3.70
N SER A 110 19.54 12.45 -4.45
CA SER A 110 19.77 11.98 -5.82
C SER A 110 20.27 10.53 -5.89
N ALA A 111 20.83 9.99 -4.81
CA ALA A 111 21.24 8.59 -4.75
C ALA A 111 20.07 7.60 -4.58
N ILE A 112 18.87 8.09 -4.25
CA ILE A 112 17.68 7.26 -4.02
C ILE A 112 16.81 7.27 -5.28
N PRO A 113 16.69 6.14 -5.98
CA PRO A 113 15.79 6.03 -7.12
C PRO A 113 14.33 6.07 -6.67
N GLY A 114 13.47 6.68 -7.49
CA GLY A 114 12.02 6.80 -7.27
C GLY A 114 11.30 5.47 -7.03
N ASP A 115 11.79 4.39 -7.65
CA ASP A 115 11.23 3.04 -7.52
C ASP A 115 11.29 2.49 -6.08
N LEU A 116 12.20 2.98 -5.24
CA LEU A 116 12.33 2.57 -3.85
C LEU A 116 11.47 3.41 -2.91
N ILE A 117 10.69 4.36 -3.40
CA ILE A 117 9.93 5.31 -2.58
C ILE A 117 8.47 4.88 -2.53
N ASP A 118 7.91 4.77 -1.31
CA ASP A 118 6.49 4.46 -1.12
C ASP A 118 5.67 5.75 -1.20
N ARG A 119 5.96 6.69 -0.30
CA ARG A 119 5.28 7.99 -0.22
C ARG A 119 6.15 9.07 0.40
N ILE A 120 5.80 10.30 0.11
CA ILE A 120 6.40 11.52 0.65
C ILE A 120 5.30 12.30 1.36
N GLU A 121 5.53 12.64 2.62
CA GLU A 121 4.63 13.48 3.42
C GLU A 121 5.25 14.85 3.64
N ILE A 122 4.53 15.89 3.26
CA ILE A 122 4.91 17.29 3.43
C ILE A 122 4.05 17.85 4.54
N ILE A 123 4.64 18.05 5.70
CA ILE A 123 3.97 18.52 6.91
C ILE A 123 4.24 20.01 7.02
N THR A 124 3.22 20.81 6.70
CA THR A 124 3.29 22.27 6.75
C THR A 124 3.10 22.81 8.16
N ASN A 125 2.38 22.06 8.99
CA ASN A 125 2.14 22.39 10.39
C ASN A 125 2.67 21.27 11.31
N PRO A 126 3.97 21.26 11.64
CA PRO A 126 4.51 20.28 12.55
C PRO A 126 3.89 20.44 13.94
N SER A 127 3.41 19.33 14.53
CA SER A 127 3.07 19.30 15.94
C SER A 127 4.32 19.33 16.81
N SER A 128 4.16 19.44 18.12
CA SER A 128 5.24 19.42 19.13
C SER A 128 6.13 18.17 19.10
N LYS A 129 5.79 17.16 18.28
CA LYS A 129 6.60 15.96 18.05
C LYS A 129 7.87 16.24 17.24
N TYR A 130 7.89 17.32 16.44
CA TYR A 130 9.05 17.70 15.64
C TYR A 130 9.79 18.87 16.30
N ASP A 131 11.11 18.87 16.15
CA ASP A 131 12.06 19.79 16.81
C ASP A 131 11.74 21.27 16.54
N ALA A 132 12.02 22.16 17.51
CA ALA A 132 11.78 23.61 17.39
C ALA A 132 12.55 24.25 16.22
N ASN A 133 13.57 23.57 15.71
CA ASN A 133 14.31 23.96 14.52
C ASN A 133 13.56 23.73 13.20
N ALA A 134 12.37 23.11 13.17
CA ALA A 134 11.60 22.83 11.95
C ALA A 134 10.57 23.92 11.59
N SER A 135 10.90 25.20 11.80
CA SER A 135 10.00 26.36 11.56
C SER A 135 9.54 26.49 10.09
N GLY A 136 10.32 25.90 9.16
CA GLY A 136 10.01 25.82 7.74
C GLY A 136 9.22 24.59 7.31
N GLY A 137 8.84 23.69 8.21
CA GLY A 137 8.11 22.45 7.91
C GLY A 137 8.95 21.19 8.00
N VAL A 138 8.28 20.04 7.83
CA VAL A 138 8.90 18.72 7.87
C VAL A 138 8.56 17.95 6.61
N ILE A 139 9.56 17.37 5.97
CA ILE A 139 9.41 16.45 4.85
C ILE A 139 9.79 15.06 5.36
N GLU A 140 8.84 14.13 5.30
CA GLU A 140 9.05 12.75 5.70
C GLU A 140 8.95 11.84 4.48
N ILE A 141 10.02 11.09 4.23
CA ILE A 141 10.15 10.19 3.09
C ILE A 141 10.09 8.76 3.62
N TYR A 142 9.17 7.99 3.05
CA TYR A 142 8.99 6.57 3.35
C TYR A 142 9.48 5.75 2.16
N THR A 143 10.42 4.85 2.40
CA THR A 143 10.87 3.90 1.38
C THR A 143 10.01 2.64 1.38
N LYS A 144 9.96 1.96 0.23
CA LYS A 144 9.36 0.64 0.11
C LYS A 144 10.19 -0.31 0.95
N LYS A 145 9.58 -0.87 1.99
CA LYS A 145 10.19 -1.99 2.70
C LYS A 145 10.36 -3.13 1.71
N LYS A 146 11.60 -3.42 1.31
CA LYS A 146 11.91 -4.71 0.68
C LYS A 146 11.34 -5.76 1.61
N GLN A 147 10.43 -6.59 1.10
CA GLN A 147 10.06 -7.81 1.80
C GLN A 147 11.35 -8.61 1.89
N ASN A 148 12.06 -8.45 2.99
CA ASN A 148 13.23 -9.25 3.30
C ASN A 148 12.73 -10.68 3.21
N SER A 149 13.22 -11.42 2.20
CA SER A 149 12.91 -12.83 2.01
C SER A 149 13.07 -13.49 3.36
N ARG A 150 11.93 -13.79 4.01
CA ARG A 150 11.95 -14.54 5.26
C ARG A 150 12.49 -15.89 4.85
N MET A 151 13.77 -16.11 5.10
CA MET A 151 14.42 -17.39 4.91
C MET A 151 13.69 -18.38 5.81
N VAL A 152 12.78 -19.16 5.22
CA VAL A 152 12.05 -20.18 5.94
C VAL A 152 13.01 -21.35 6.07
N CYS A 153 13.73 -21.43 7.20
CA CYS A 153 14.48 -22.63 7.51
C CYS A 153 13.49 -23.76 7.81
N PHE A 154 13.27 -24.63 6.83
CA PHE A 154 12.58 -25.89 7.06
C PHE A 154 13.51 -26.80 7.88
N CYS A 155 13.12 -27.06 9.13
CA CYS A 155 13.80 -28.04 9.97
C CYS A 155 13.46 -29.46 9.49
N GLY A 156 14.23 -29.96 8.52
CA GLY A 156 14.20 -31.34 8.06
C GLY A 156 15.55 -32.04 8.31
N ARG A 157 15.57 -33.37 8.30
CA ARG A 157 16.74 -34.24 8.62
C ARG A 157 18.00 -34.03 7.74
N LYS A 158 17.95 -33.15 6.75
CA LYS A 158 19.10 -32.67 5.98
C LYS A 158 18.94 -31.16 5.80
N TRP A 159 19.92 -30.41 6.30
CA TRP A 159 20.00 -28.96 6.12
C TRP A 159 20.21 -28.66 4.64
N GLN A 160 19.15 -28.24 3.94
CA GLN A 160 19.22 -27.74 2.58
C GLN A 160 18.47 -26.41 2.52
N CYS A 161 19.24 -25.32 2.43
CA CYS A 161 18.71 -24.01 2.10
C CYS A 161 18.34 -24.03 0.61
N ARG A 162 17.05 -23.91 0.30
CA ARG A 162 16.58 -23.56 -1.05
C ARG A 162 15.75 -22.30 -0.97
N GLU A 163 15.88 -21.47 -1.99
CA GLU A 163 15.03 -20.31 -2.24
C GLU A 163 13.58 -20.78 -2.46
N ALA A 164 12.62 -19.96 -2.06
CA ALA A 164 11.19 -20.21 -2.26
C ALA A 164 10.72 -19.60 -3.59
#